data_AF-H2Z5J9-F1
#
_entry.id   AF-H2Z5J9-F1
#
_cell.length_a   1.000
_cell.length_b   1.000
_cell.length_c   1.000
_cell.angle_alpha   90.00
_cell.angle_beta   90.00
_cell.angle_gamma   90.00
#
_symmetry.space_group_name_H-M   'P 1'
#
loop_
_entity.id
_entity.type
_entity.pdbx_description
1 polymer ?
#
loop_
_entity_poly.entity_id
_entity_poly.type
_entity_poly.pdbx_seq_one_letter_code
_entity_poly.pdbx_strand_id
1 'polypeptide(L)'
;MACKFGFKAVVAELVCNPICNKTMQNKSHQTPAQVACSRASNKSEATKKEILALLEDQYYVPLMRCHDNSDRASVGHPWLPGSTEETAPRDPRKPIPVVSALLGPMS
;
A
#
# COMPACT_ATOMS: atom_id res chain seq x y z
N MET A 1 8.13 15.10 -10.54
CA MET A 1 7.77 16.52 -10.29
C MET A 1 7.04 16.70 -8.96
N ALA A 2 6.01 15.89 -8.64
CA ALA A 2 5.26 16.00 -7.38
C ALA A 2 6.15 15.99 -6.11
N CYS A 3 7.08 15.05 -5.98
CA CYS A 3 8.02 15.00 -4.85
C CYS A 3 8.87 16.27 -4.74
N LYS A 4 9.30 16.83 -5.88
CA LYS A 4 10.18 18.01 -5.95
C LYS A 4 9.53 19.26 -5.32
N PHE A 5 8.23 19.42 -5.54
CA PHE A 5 7.45 20.55 -5.06
C PHE A 5 6.72 20.28 -3.73
N GLY A 6 6.78 19.05 -3.21
CA GLY A 6 6.17 18.72 -1.92
C GLY A 6 4.66 18.44 -1.99
N PHE A 7 4.12 18.07 -3.16
CA PHE A 7 2.69 17.77 -3.31
C PHE A 7 2.35 16.36 -2.80
N LYS A 8 2.23 16.21 -1.48
CA LYS A 8 1.91 14.95 -0.80
C LYS A 8 0.74 14.18 -1.43
N ALA A 9 -0.40 14.85 -1.64
CA ALA A 9 -1.61 14.20 -2.16
C ALA A 9 -1.37 13.54 -3.53
N VAL A 10 -0.66 14.23 -4.42
CA VAL A 10 -0.32 13.70 -5.75
C VAL A 10 0.70 12.57 -5.65
N VAL A 11 1.67 12.66 -4.73
CA VAL A 11 2.64 11.57 -4.50
C VAL A 11 1.94 10.31 -4.00
N ALA A 12 0.98 10.43 -3.09
CA ALA A 12 0.22 9.29 -2.58
C ALA A 12 -0.51 8.55 -3.70
N GLU A 13 -1.22 9.27 -4.58
CA GLU A 13 -1.95 8.68 -5.69
C GLU A 13 -1.01 7.98 -6.70
N LEU A 14 0.11 8.61 -7.03
CA LEU A 14 1.09 8.03 -7.95
C LEU A 14 1.72 6.75 -7.40
N VAL A 15 2.04 6.71 -6.11
CA VAL A 15 2.66 5.56 -5.45
C VAL A 15 1.73 4.34 -5.40
N CYS A 16 0.41 4.55 -5.33
CA CYS A 16 -0.56 3.47 -5.39
C CYS A 16 -0.57 2.75 -6.75
N ASN A 17 -0.02 3.37 -7.81
CA ASN A 17 0.03 2.77 -9.12
C ASN A 17 1.24 1.81 -9.24
N PRO A 18 1.05 0.52 -9.55
CA PRO A 18 2.15 -0.46 -9.63
C PRO A 18 3.15 -0.17 -10.76
N ILE A 19 2.79 0.66 -11.74
CA ILE A 19 3.68 1.08 -12.84
C ILE A 19 4.62 2.22 -12.39
N CYS A 20 4.32 2.86 -11.25
CA CYS A 20 5.13 3.96 -10.74
C CYS A 20 6.50 3.47 -10.25
N ASN A 21 7.54 3.80 -11.02
CA ASN A 21 8.91 3.49 -10.64
C ASN A 21 9.46 4.55 -9.67
N LYS A 22 9.63 4.15 -8.39
CA LYS A 22 10.14 5.00 -7.31
C LYS A 22 11.67 5.18 -7.33
N THR A 23 12.41 4.34 -8.04
CA THR A 23 13.89 4.35 -8.07
C THR A 23 14.45 5.02 -9.32
N MET A 24 13.60 5.33 -10.30
CA MET A 24 14.00 6.01 -11.54
C MET A 24 14.71 7.34 -11.25
N GLN A 25 15.90 7.49 -11.83
CA GLN A 25 16.72 8.69 -11.66
C GLN A 25 16.44 9.73 -12.74
N ASN A 26 16.56 11.01 -12.37
CA ASN A 26 16.51 12.12 -13.34
C ASN A 26 17.83 12.27 -14.12
N LYS A 27 17.89 13.23 -15.05
CA LYS A 27 19.12 13.58 -15.82
C LYS A 27 20.33 13.96 -14.95
N SER A 28 20.11 14.28 -13.68
CA SER A 28 21.14 14.61 -12.69
C SER A 28 21.45 13.42 -11.77
N HIS A 29 21.03 12.20 -12.14
CA HIS A 29 21.22 10.97 -11.36
C HIS A 29 20.58 10.97 -9.96
N GLN A 30 19.55 11.79 -9.75
CA GLN A 30 18.86 11.89 -8.45
C GLN A 30 17.53 11.13 -8.44
N THR A 31 17.25 10.45 -7.34
CA THR A 31 15.97 9.76 -7.10
C THR A 31 14.87 10.72 -6.62
N PRO A 32 13.58 10.33 -6.73
CA PRO A 32 12.46 11.11 -6.21
C PRO A 32 12.58 11.45 -4.71
N ALA A 33 13.15 10.55 -3.92
CA ALA A 33 13.44 10.75 -2.50
C ALA A 33 14.52 11.81 -2.26
N GLN A 34 15.59 11.81 -3.06
CA GLN A 34 16.67 12.80 -2.95
C GLN A 34 16.23 14.21 -3.32
N VAL A 35 15.33 14.35 -4.30
CA VAL A 35 14.82 15.66 -4.73
C VAL A 35 13.60 16.14 -3.96
N ALA A 36 13.10 15.35 -2.99
CA ALA A 36 11.88 15.64 -2.24
C ALA A 36 11.93 17.02 -1.56
N CYS A 37 10.89 17.82 -1.76
CA CYS A 37 10.73 19.18 -1.25
C CYS A 37 11.85 20.18 -1.64
N SER A 38 12.75 19.85 -2.57
CA SER A 38 13.86 20.73 -2.99
C SER A 38 13.40 22.07 -3.58
N ARG A 39 12.18 22.14 -4.12
CA ARG A 39 11.56 23.34 -4.67
C ARG A 39 10.21 23.68 -4.03
N ALA A 40 9.91 23.10 -2.87
CA ALA A 40 8.68 23.43 -2.15
C ALA A 40 8.75 24.89 -1.65
N SER A 41 7.70 25.67 -1.90
CA SER A 41 7.55 27.02 -1.33
C SER A 41 7.42 26.96 0.19
N ASN A 42 6.69 25.96 0.69
CA ASN A 42 6.53 25.65 2.10
C ASN A 42 7.49 24.52 2.48
N LYS A 43 8.71 24.85 2.90
CA LYS A 43 9.76 23.89 3.32
C LYS A 43 9.46 23.29 4.70
N SER A 44 8.34 22.61 4.84
CA SER A 44 8.03 21.86 6.05
C SER A 44 8.81 20.54 6.05
N GLU A 45 9.66 20.35 7.07
CA GLU A 45 10.34 19.06 7.29
C GLU A 45 9.33 17.92 7.49
N ALA A 46 8.17 18.21 8.08
CA ALA A 46 7.10 17.23 8.26
C ALA A 46 6.61 16.70 6.91
N THR A 47 6.31 17.58 5.96
CA THR A 47 5.87 17.18 4.61
C THR A 47 6.93 16.37 3.87
N LYS A 48 8.21 16.72 4.05
CA LYS A 48 9.32 15.94 3.47
C LYS A 48 9.35 14.52 4.04
N LYS A 49 9.23 14.36 5.36
CA LYS A 49 9.20 13.05 6.03
C LYS A 49 8.03 12.20 5.56
N GLU A 50 6.84 12.79 5.46
CA GLU A 50 5.65 12.08 4.96
C GLU A 50 5.80 11.62 3.51
N ILE A 51 6.38 12.45 2.64
CA ILE A 51 6.64 12.07 1.25
C ILE A 51 7.68 10.96 1.17
N LEU A 52 8.72 10.98 2.02
CA LEU A 52 9.71 9.90 2.07
C LEU A 52 9.06 8.59 2.53
N ALA A 53 8.23 8.62 3.56
CA ALA A 53 7.48 7.45 4.02
C ALA A 53 6.56 6.88 2.92
N LEU A 54 5.91 7.73 2.11
CA LEU A 54 5.12 7.27 0.96
C LEU A 54 5.99 6.59 -0.10
N LEU A 55 7.24 7.04 -0.29
CA LEU A 55 8.17 6.46 -1.27
C LEU A 55 8.80 5.15 -0.80
N GLU A 56 8.67 4.78 0.47
CA GLU A 56 9.05 3.45 0.96
C GLU A 56 8.11 2.37 0.40
N ASP A 57 8.52 1.11 0.52
CA ASP A 57 7.72 -0.03 0.10
C ASP A 57 6.54 -0.23 1.05
N GLN A 58 5.33 -0.27 0.48
CA GLN A 58 4.09 -0.45 1.22
C GLN A 58 3.49 -1.79 0.81
N TYR A 59 3.20 -2.63 1.82
CA TYR A 59 2.63 -3.96 1.62
C TYR A 59 1.20 -3.96 2.13
N TYR A 60 0.24 -4.30 1.26
CA TYR A 60 -1.14 -4.54 1.68
C TYR A 60 -1.24 -5.92 2.31
N VAL A 61 -1.60 -5.96 3.58
CA VAL A 61 -1.76 -7.19 4.35
C VAL A 61 -3.26 -7.50 4.50
N PRO A 62 -3.77 -8.61 3.95
CA PRO A 62 -5.18 -8.96 4.09
C PRO A 62 -5.49 -9.33 5.54
N LEU A 63 -6.52 -8.70 6.10
CA LEU A 63 -7.07 -9.02 7.40
C LEU A 63 -8.31 -9.89 7.23
N MET A 64 -8.26 -11.11 7.76
CA MET A 64 -9.38 -12.05 7.78
C MET A 64 -10.24 -11.80 9.01
N ARG A 65 -11.55 -11.65 8.81
CA ARG A 65 -12.52 -11.47 9.90
C ARG A 65 -13.73 -12.37 9.66
N CYS A 66 -14.28 -12.93 10.74
CA CYS A 66 -15.58 -13.59 10.69
C CYS A 66 -16.67 -12.54 10.42
N HIS A 67 -17.69 -12.93 9.64
CA HIS A 67 -18.75 -12.02 9.19
C HIS A 67 -19.53 -11.37 10.34
N ASP A 68 -19.70 -12.11 11.42
CA ASP A 68 -20.35 -11.72 12.67
C ASP A 68 -19.41 -11.00 13.65
N ASN A 69 -18.13 -10.80 13.27
CA ASN A 69 -17.09 -10.18 14.09
C ASN A 69 -16.92 -10.82 15.49
N SER A 70 -17.32 -12.09 15.63
CA SER A 70 -17.26 -12.84 16.89
C SER A 70 -15.84 -13.28 17.21
N ASP A 71 -15.03 -13.55 16.18
CA ASP A 71 -13.63 -13.91 16.30
C ASP A 71 -12.67 -12.72 16.14
N ARG A 72 -11.49 -12.84 16.75
CA ARG A 72 -10.41 -11.86 16.54
C ARG A 72 -9.95 -11.87 15.09
N ALA A 73 -9.74 -10.68 14.53
CA ALA A 73 -9.16 -10.52 13.21
C ALA A 73 -7.78 -11.21 13.15
N SER A 74 -7.57 -12.05 12.16
CA SER A 74 -6.29 -12.71 11.89
C SER A 74 -5.66 -12.15 10.63
N VAL A 75 -4.33 -12.10 10.59
CA VAL A 75 -3.59 -11.71 9.39
C VAL A 75 -3.54 -12.93 8.45
N GLY A 76 -4.05 -12.77 7.23
CA GLY A 76 -3.97 -13.79 6.20
C GLY A 76 -2.54 -14.00 5.72
N HIS A 77 -2.23 -15.17 5.17
CA HIS A 77 -0.93 -15.40 4.56
C HIS A 77 -0.74 -14.53 3.29
N PRO A 78 0.49 -14.07 3.01
CA PRO A 78 0.78 -13.37 1.77
C PRO A 78 0.38 -14.22 0.57
N TRP A 79 -0.36 -13.64 -0.37
CA TRP A 79 -0.71 -14.35 -1.59
C TRP A 79 0.55 -14.54 -2.43
N LEU A 80 0.91 -15.80 -2.73
CA LEU A 80 2.00 -16.15 -3.62
C LEU A 80 1.43 -16.66 -4.95
N PRO A 81 1.74 -16.04 -6.10
CA PRO A 81 1.32 -16.58 -7.39
C PRO A 81 1.97 -17.97 -7.59
N GLY A 82 1.15 -19.01 -7.62
CA GLY A 82 1.59 -20.41 -7.75
C GLY A 82 1.53 -21.23 -6.47
N SER A 83 1.13 -20.67 -5.32
CA SER A 83 0.75 -21.48 -4.17
C SER A 83 -0.61 -22.13 -4.46
N THR A 84 -0.58 -23.35 -4.97
CA THR A 84 -1.71 -24.26 -4.83
C THR A 84 -1.84 -24.48 -3.33
N GLU A 85 -2.80 -23.80 -2.68
CA GLU A 85 -3.20 -24.15 -1.32
C GLU A 85 -3.60 -25.62 -1.38
N GLU A 86 -2.70 -26.51 -0.96
CA GLU A 86 -3.00 -27.93 -0.83
C GLU A 86 -4.21 -28.00 0.07
N THR A 87 -5.31 -28.43 -0.51
CA THR A 87 -6.60 -28.42 0.15
C THR A 87 -6.55 -29.54 1.17
N ALA A 88 -6.01 -29.25 2.36
CA ALA A 88 -6.10 -30.15 3.49
C ALA A 88 -7.57 -30.54 3.67
N PRO A 89 -7.88 -31.80 4.04
CA PRO A 89 -9.25 -32.30 4.11
C PRO A 89 -10.09 -31.37 4.99
N ARG A 90 -11.00 -30.62 4.35
CA ARG A 90 -11.84 -29.62 5.00
C ARG A 90 -12.91 -30.35 5.79
N ASP A 91 -12.95 -30.12 7.10
CA ASP A 91 -14.02 -30.60 7.98
C ASP A 91 -15.36 -30.02 7.47
N PRO A 92 -16.35 -30.86 7.11
CA PRO A 92 -17.63 -30.40 6.57
C PRO A 92 -18.46 -29.57 7.56
N ARG A 93 -18.06 -29.51 8.84
CA ARG A 93 -18.69 -28.65 9.86
C ARG A 93 -18.08 -27.25 9.93
N LYS A 94 -16.97 -27.00 9.24
CA LYS A 94 -16.30 -25.69 9.27
C LYS A 94 -16.93 -24.71 8.26
N PRO A 95 -17.26 -23.48 8.69
CA PRO A 95 -17.85 -22.49 7.80
C PRO A 95 -16.90 -22.16 6.65
N ILE A 96 -17.46 -22.03 5.44
CA ILE A 96 -16.71 -21.65 4.25
C ILE A 96 -16.43 -20.15 4.34
N PRO A 97 -15.15 -19.71 4.41
CA PRO A 97 -14.84 -18.28 4.42
C PRO A 97 -15.21 -17.67 3.06
N VAL A 98 -16.21 -16.79 3.04
CA VAL A 98 -16.57 -15.99 1.87
C VAL A 98 -15.75 -14.71 1.91
N VAL A 99 -14.89 -14.52 0.91
CA VAL A 99 -14.15 -13.26 0.74
C VAL A 99 -15.10 -12.25 0.09
N SER A 100 -15.64 -11.32 0.89
CA SER A 100 -16.42 -10.18 0.39
C SER A 100 -15.65 -8.89 0.65
N ALA A 101 -15.31 -8.18 -0.43
CA ALA A 101 -14.79 -6.81 -0.33
C ALA A 101 -15.97 -5.85 -0.19
N LEU A 102 -16.11 -5.22 0.98
CA LEU A 102 -17.06 -4.13 1.17
C LEU A 102 -16.38 -2.83 0.70
N LEU A 103 -16.76 -2.34 -0.47
CA LEU A 103 -16.50 -0.95 -0.85
C LEU A 103 -17.49 -0.06 -0.08
N GLY A 104 -17.02 0.61 0.97
CA GLY A 104 -17.78 1.69 1.59
C GLY A 104 -18.00 2.84 0.58
N PRO A 105 -19.10 3.61 0.69
CA PRO A 105 -19.31 4.75 -0.18
C PRO A 105 -18.17 5.75 0.00
N MET A 106 -17.45 6.05 -1.09
CA MET A 106 -16.52 7.16 -1.14
C MET A 106 -17.37 8.45 -1.13
N SER A 107 -17.33 9.20 -0.04
CA SER A 107 -17.93 10.54 0.06
C SER A 107 -16.95 11.63 -0.35
#